data_AF-A0A822AZ38-F1
#
_entry.id   AF-A0A822AZ38-F1
#
_cell.length_a   1.000
_cell.length_b   1.000
_cell.length_c   1.000
_cell.angle_alpha   90.00
_cell.angle_beta   90.00
_cell.angle_gamma   90.00
#
_symmetry.space_group_name_H-M   'P 1'
#
loop_
_entity.id
_entity.type
_entity.pdbx_description
1 polymer ?
#
loop_
_entity_poly.entity_id
_entity_poly.type
_entity_poly.pdbx_seq_one_letter_code
_entity_poly.pdbx_strand_id
1 'polypeptide(L)'
;MKSYAYGIKNAQICNRRSKSTYFGEAYFKHYSIKCRSPMINIVWSIFNAISIKNIRPPKSVIIFYTKFDFFSIFQPTNAGAQSTAFGVVTLFGLAWLLGRINLSQLLISNNNNKDIVFLFINGENWNYYGTLELSKIILEKRFPYKIDKSSNEDNLHPIESEHIDIMINIDQLGINHNHTYILYDNTHPFLEKFK
;
A
#
# COMPACT_ATOMS: atom_id res chain seq x y z
N MET A 1 -15.59 11.95 31.14
CA MET A 1 -15.29 12.06 29.70
C MET A 1 -16.48 11.50 28.92
N LYS A 2 -17.05 12.21 27.94
CA LYS A 2 -18.20 11.72 27.16
C LYS A 2 -17.72 11.31 25.76
N SER A 3 -17.86 10.03 25.42
CA SER A 3 -17.58 9.48 24.08
C SER A 3 -18.77 8.63 23.62
N TYR A 4 -19.60 9.18 22.73
CA TYR A 4 -20.77 8.47 22.19
C TYR A 4 -20.44 7.89 20.82
N ALA A 5 -20.60 6.58 20.66
CA ALA A 5 -20.49 5.89 19.38
C ALA A 5 -21.88 5.68 18.76
N TYR A 6 -22.07 6.13 17.52
CA TYR A 6 -23.36 6.03 16.80
C TYR A 6 -23.55 4.68 16.09
N GLY A 7 -22.48 3.90 15.90
CA GLY A 7 -22.54 2.56 15.31
C GLY A 7 -23.02 1.52 16.32
N ILE A 8 -23.98 0.67 15.93
CA ILE A 8 -24.57 -0.33 16.82
C ILE A 8 -24.64 -1.69 16.10
N LYS A 9 -24.44 -2.77 16.86
CA LYS A 9 -24.49 -4.19 16.45
C LYS A 9 -23.35 -4.63 15.55
N ASN A 10 -23.38 -4.28 14.26
CA ASN A 10 -22.38 -4.73 13.29
C ASN A 10 -22.29 -3.78 12.08
N ALA A 11 -21.24 -3.97 11.27
CA ALA A 11 -20.97 -3.13 10.10
C ALA A 11 -22.11 -3.19 9.06
N GLN A 12 -22.72 -4.36 8.84
CA GLN A 12 -23.83 -4.52 7.90
C GLN A 12 -25.05 -3.69 8.29
N ILE A 13 -25.47 -3.76 9.55
CA ILE A 13 -26.61 -3.00 10.08
C ILE A 13 -26.30 -1.50 10.06
N CYS A 14 -25.08 -1.11 10.42
CA CYS A 14 -24.69 0.28 10.40
C CYS A 14 -24.65 0.86 8.97
N ASN A 15 -24.06 0.15 8.01
CA ASN A 15 -24.02 0.54 6.61
C ASN A 15 -25.42 0.57 5.96
N ARG A 16 -26.32 -0.32 6.39
CA ARG A 16 -27.72 -0.27 5.94
C ARG A 16 -28.42 0.99 6.44
N ARG A 17 -28.22 1.34 7.72
CA ARG A 17 -28.81 2.55 8.33
C ARG A 17 -28.22 3.83 7.76
N SER A 18 -26.93 3.84 7.40
CA SER A 18 -26.29 5.00 6.76
C SER A 18 -26.80 5.25 5.33
N LYS A 19 -27.20 4.19 4.60
CA LYS A 19 -27.77 4.29 3.24
C LYS A 19 -29.28 4.57 3.22
N SER A 20 -29.99 4.29 4.31
CA SER A 20 -31.46 4.41 4.40
C SER A 20 -31.97 5.84 4.61
N THR A 21 -31.11 6.87 4.55
CA THR A 21 -31.49 8.27 4.77
C THR A 21 -32.21 8.94 3.59
N TYR A 22 -32.65 8.20 2.58
CA TYR A 22 -33.45 8.74 1.46
C TYR A 22 -34.90 9.15 1.83
N PHE A 23 -35.38 8.85 3.04
CA PHE A 23 -36.74 9.24 3.51
C PHE A 23 -36.76 10.03 4.83
N GLY A 24 -35.65 10.69 5.20
CA GLY A 24 -35.52 11.36 6.50
C GLY A 24 -34.72 12.65 6.54
N GLU A 25 -34.56 13.35 5.41
CA GLU A 25 -33.78 14.59 5.32
C GLU A 25 -34.35 15.78 6.13
N ALA A 26 -35.57 15.67 6.69
CA ALA A 26 -36.19 16.76 7.43
C ALA A 26 -35.88 16.76 8.95
N TYR A 27 -35.53 15.62 9.58
CA TYR A 27 -35.43 15.54 11.05
C TYR A 27 -34.05 15.17 11.60
N PHE A 28 -33.11 14.68 10.78
CA PHE A 28 -31.78 14.23 11.25
C PHE A 28 -30.61 14.84 10.47
N LYS A 29 -30.77 16.07 9.94
CA LYS A 29 -29.69 16.80 9.24
C LYS A 29 -28.39 16.96 10.05
N HIS A 30 -28.45 16.81 11.38
CA HIS A 30 -27.28 16.91 12.27
C HIS A 30 -26.76 15.58 12.84
N TYR A 31 -27.44 14.45 12.64
CA TYR A 31 -27.03 13.15 13.19
C TYR A 31 -27.04 12.07 12.11
N SER A 32 -26.39 12.32 10.97
CA SER A 32 -26.13 11.26 10.01
C SER A 32 -25.21 10.22 10.66
N ILE A 33 -25.75 9.02 10.96
CA ILE A 33 -24.96 7.86 11.38
C ILE A 33 -24.08 7.47 10.18
N LYS A 34 -22.90 8.09 10.09
CA LYS A 34 -21.91 7.80 9.05
C LYS A 34 -21.00 6.71 9.59
N CYS A 35 -21.44 5.45 9.46
CA CYS A 35 -20.44 4.39 9.41
C CYS A 35 -19.61 4.60 8.17
N ARG A 36 -18.31 4.79 8.38
CA ARG A 36 -17.32 4.96 7.32
C ARG A 36 -16.46 3.71 7.31
N SER A 37 -16.27 3.14 6.13
CA SER A 37 -15.22 2.14 5.95
C SER A 37 -13.86 2.75 6.34
N PRO A 38 -12.92 1.95 6.86
CA PRO A 38 -11.55 2.42 7.05
C PRO A 38 -11.04 3.01 5.73
N MET A 39 -10.38 4.18 5.82
CA MET A 39 -9.81 4.80 4.63
C MET A 39 -8.64 3.96 4.16
N ILE A 40 -8.72 3.45 2.93
CA ILE A 40 -7.61 2.81 2.23
C ILE A 40 -6.96 3.87 1.37
N ASN A 41 -5.65 4.02 1.50
CA ASN A 41 -4.84 4.82 0.59
C ASN A 41 -3.63 3.99 0.19
N ILE A 42 -3.33 3.95 -1.10
CA ILE A 42 -2.11 3.34 -1.63
C ILE A 42 -1.29 4.48 -2.21
N VAL A 43 -0.16 4.78 -1.59
CA VAL A 43 0.82 5.72 -2.12
C VAL A 43 1.86 4.92 -2.86
N TRP A 44 2.20 5.32 -4.07
CA TRP A 44 3.12 4.59 -4.92
C TRP A 44 4.10 5.52 -5.62
N SER A 45 5.28 5.00 -5.93
CA SER A 45 6.30 5.66 -6.74
C SER A 45 6.97 4.65 -7.64
N ILE A 46 7.33 5.06 -8.86
CA ILE A 46 8.00 4.21 -9.84
C ILE A 46 9.27 4.92 -10.26
N PHE A 47 10.40 4.21 -10.31
CA PHE A 47 11.65 4.81 -10.77
C PHE A 47 11.67 5.12 -12.27
N ASN A 48 11.23 4.16 -13.09
CA ASN A 48 11.16 4.32 -14.54
C ASN A 48 9.70 4.30 -14.99
N ALA A 49 9.22 5.47 -15.43
CA ALA A 49 7.93 5.58 -16.05
C ALA A 49 7.99 5.00 -17.48
N ILE A 50 7.28 3.90 -17.73
CA ILE A 50 7.04 3.40 -19.09
C ILE A 50 5.72 3.99 -19.59
N SER A 51 5.78 4.67 -20.74
CA SER A 51 4.59 5.19 -21.43
C SER A 51 3.70 4.04 -21.92
N ILE A 52 2.39 4.27 -21.96
CA ILE A 52 1.39 3.31 -22.49
C ILE A 52 1.66 2.87 -23.94
N LYS A 53 2.44 3.66 -24.70
CA LYS A 53 2.82 3.33 -26.08
C LYS A 53 3.87 2.22 -26.16
N ASN A 54 4.62 2.00 -25.08
CA ASN A 54 5.67 1.00 -25.01
C ASN A 54 5.16 -0.27 -24.35
N ILE A 55 5.61 -1.43 -24.85
CA ILE A 55 5.27 -2.73 -24.27
C ILE A 55 6.16 -2.98 -23.06
N ARG A 56 5.55 -3.30 -21.92
CA ARG A 56 6.27 -3.74 -20.71
C ARG A 56 6.54 -5.24 -20.80
N PRO A 57 7.79 -5.70 -20.63
CA PRO A 57 8.09 -7.14 -20.69
C PRO A 57 7.55 -7.88 -19.45
N PRO A 58 7.26 -9.20 -19.56
CA PRO A 58 6.88 -10.01 -18.40
C PRO A 58 8.04 -10.09 -17.39
N LYS A 59 7.72 -10.25 -16.10
CA LYS A 59 8.70 -10.31 -14.99
C LYS A 59 9.73 -9.16 -15.00
N SER A 60 9.27 -7.96 -15.31
CA SER A 60 10.08 -6.75 -15.38
C SER A 60 9.93 -5.82 -14.17
N VAL A 61 9.09 -6.14 -13.19
CA VAL A 61 8.78 -5.25 -12.07
C VAL A 61 9.13 -5.90 -10.73
N ILE A 62 9.94 -5.19 -9.94
CA ILE A 62 10.17 -5.50 -8.54
C ILE A 62 9.37 -4.50 -7.70
N ILE A 63 8.53 -5.00 -6.80
CA ILE A 63 7.73 -4.16 -5.91
C ILE A 63 8.31 -4.27 -4.50
N PHE A 64 8.73 -3.15 -3.94
CA PHE A 64 8.96 -3.03 -2.50
C PHE A 64 7.76 -2.36 -1.87
N TYR A 65 7.22 -2.95 -0.81
CA TYR A 65 6.08 -2.38 -0.12
C TYR A 65 6.21 -2.46 1.38
N THR A 66 5.52 -1.55 2.06
CA THR A 66 5.39 -1.55 3.52
C THR A 66 4.02 -1.02 3.92
N LYS A 67 3.54 -1.45 5.08
CA LYS A 67 2.33 -0.88 5.67
C LYS A 67 2.62 0.51 6.22
N PHE A 68 1.68 1.43 6.04
CA PHE A 68 1.73 2.79 6.57
C PHE A 68 0.67 3.05 7.66
N ASP A 69 -0.16 2.05 7.96
CA ASP A 69 -1.10 2.10 9.08
C ASP A 69 -0.58 1.39 10.33
N PHE A 70 -1.11 1.81 11.48
CA PHE A 70 -0.91 1.17 12.78
C PHE A 70 -2.25 1.09 13.50
N PHE A 71 -2.34 0.21 14.50
CA PHE A 71 -3.51 0.05 15.34
C PHE A 71 -3.16 0.35 16.80
N SER A 72 -4.05 1.09 17.48
CA SER A 72 -3.97 1.35 18.91
C SER A 72 -5.38 1.27 19.50
N ILE A 73 -5.48 0.74 20.72
CA ILE A 73 -6.74 0.69 21.48
C ILE A 73 -7.21 2.11 21.84
N PHE A 74 -6.28 3.05 22.03
CA PHE A 74 -6.56 4.45 22.35
C PHE A 74 -6.09 5.36 21.21
N GLN A 75 -7.05 5.98 20.52
CA GLN A 75 -6.84 6.70 19.26
C GLN A 75 -6.04 8.02 19.31
N PRO A 76 -5.78 8.71 20.45
CA PRO A 76 -4.92 9.90 20.43
C PRO A 76 -3.45 9.61 20.80
N THR A 77 -3.14 8.47 21.44
CA THR A 77 -1.78 8.13 21.90
C THR A 77 -1.12 7.19 20.90
N ASN A 78 -0.82 7.72 19.72
CA ASN A 78 -0.38 6.92 18.59
C ASN A 78 1.14 6.89 18.48
N ALA A 79 1.79 5.98 19.21
CA ALA A 79 3.19 5.65 19.00
C ALA A 79 3.33 4.38 18.12
N GLY A 80 2.92 4.47 16.84
CA GLY A 80 3.14 3.43 15.82
C GLY A 80 4.60 3.31 15.36
N ALA A 81 5.54 3.66 16.24
CA ALA A 81 6.96 3.81 15.91
C ALA A 81 7.58 2.47 15.46
N GLN A 82 7.29 1.39 16.18
CA GLN A 82 7.92 0.08 15.91
C GLN A 82 7.26 -0.69 14.76
N SER A 83 5.93 -0.69 14.68
CA SER A 83 5.21 -1.51 13.70
C SER A 83 5.24 -0.95 12.29
N THR A 84 5.32 0.38 12.16
CA THR A 84 4.97 1.07 10.91
C THR A 84 6.03 2.09 10.53
N ALA A 85 6.50 2.92 11.48
CA ALA A 85 7.44 3.99 11.15
C ALA A 85 8.80 3.46 10.64
N PHE A 86 9.35 2.39 11.24
CA PHE A 86 10.61 1.81 10.77
C PHE A 86 10.52 1.23 9.35
N GLY A 87 9.42 0.56 9.00
CA GLY A 87 9.21 0.05 7.64
C GLY A 87 9.17 1.19 6.62
N VAL A 88 8.43 2.24 6.95
CA VAL A 88 8.30 3.45 6.12
C VAL A 88 9.65 4.16 5.94
N VAL A 89 10.39 4.40 7.03
CA VAL A 89 11.70 5.05 6.99
C VAL A 89 12.71 4.19 6.23
N THR A 90 12.68 2.86 6.39
CA THR A 90 13.57 1.96 5.66
C THR A 90 13.27 1.99 4.16
N LEU A 91 11.99 1.97 3.77
CA LEU A 91 11.59 2.03 2.37
C LEU A 91 11.97 3.38 1.75
N PHE A 92 11.81 4.49 2.48
CA PHE A 92 12.30 5.81 2.04
C PHE A 92 13.83 5.85 1.94
N GLY A 93 14.55 5.27 2.89
CA GLY A 93 16.01 5.17 2.85
C GLY A 93 16.49 4.37 1.65
N LEU A 94 15.82 3.26 1.34
CA LEU A 94 16.06 2.45 0.16
C LEU A 94 15.78 3.23 -1.13
N ALA A 95 14.64 3.91 -1.22
CA ALA A 95 14.29 4.76 -2.36
C ALA A 95 15.30 5.89 -2.57
N TRP A 96 15.73 6.53 -1.48
CA TRP A 96 16.73 7.60 -1.51
C TRP A 96 18.11 7.09 -1.96
N LEU A 97 18.54 5.94 -1.45
CA LEU A 97 19.81 5.33 -1.81
C LEU A 97 19.84 4.88 -3.27
N LEU A 98 18.77 4.22 -3.73
CA LEU A 98 18.60 3.80 -5.13
C LEU A 98 18.43 4.98 -6.09
N GLY A 99 17.90 6.12 -5.62
CA GLY A 99 17.80 7.34 -6.42
C GLY A 99 19.12 8.12 -6.51
N ARG A 100 20.00 8.03 -5.50
CA ARG A 100 21.29 8.73 -5.47
C ARG A 100 22.39 8.00 -6.20
N ILE A 101 22.49 6.70 -5.97
CA ILE A 101 23.38 5.86 -6.76
C ILE A 101 22.68 5.80 -8.12
N ASN A 102 23.36 6.09 -9.23
CA ASN A 102 22.85 5.84 -10.58
C ASN A 102 22.72 4.31 -10.84
N LEU A 103 22.36 3.53 -9.82
CA LEU A 103 21.95 2.14 -9.85
C LEU A 103 20.74 1.95 -10.75
N SER A 104 19.92 2.98 -10.96
CA SER A 104 18.96 3.02 -12.07
C SER A 104 19.67 2.75 -13.40
N GLN A 105 20.71 3.51 -13.74
CA GLN A 105 21.48 3.28 -14.98
C GLN A 105 22.14 1.90 -15.02
N LEU A 106 22.58 1.35 -13.89
CA LEU A 106 23.26 0.04 -13.81
C LEU A 106 22.29 -1.16 -13.86
N LEU A 107 21.09 -1.03 -13.28
CA LEU A 107 19.99 -2.00 -13.37
C LEU A 107 19.28 -1.94 -14.73
N ILE A 108 19.29 -0.77 -15.38
CA ILE A 108 18.78 -0.53 -16.74
C ILE A 108 19.83 -0.88 -17.83
N SER A 109 21.14 -0.90 -17.52
CA SER A 109 22.17 -1.22 -18.52
C SER A 109 22.39 -2.72 -18.72
N ASN A 110 22.00 -3.56 -17.75
CA ASN A 110 22.02 -5.01 -17.91
C ASN A 110 20.72 -5.44 -18.60
N ASN A 111 20.83 -6.30 -19.61
CA ASN A 111 19.77 -6.84 -20.51
C ASN A 111 18.40 -7.26 -19.90
N ASN A 112 18.19 -7.15 -18.60
CA ASN A 112 16.98 -7.53 -17.88
C ASN A 112 16.08 -6.36 -17.43
N ASN A 113 16.38 -5.10 -17.77
CA ASN A 113 15.53 -3.89 -17.58
C ASN A 113 14.41 -4.03 -16.54
N LYS A 114 14.79 -4.21 -15.27
CA LYS A 114 13.82 -4.32 -14.18
C LYS A 114 13.48 -2.93 -13.66
N ASP A 115 12.19 -2.65 -13.58
CA ASP A 115 11.64 -1.48 -12.93
C ASP A 115 11.40 -1.76 -11.46
N ILE A 116 11.59 -0.73 -10.65
CA ILE A 116 11.37 -0.78 -9.21
C ILE A 116 10.18 0.12 -8.87
N VAL A 117 9.25 -0.45 -8.10
CA VAL A 117 8.06 0.23 -7.60
C VAL A 117 8.10 0.22 -6.07
N PHE A 118 7.85 1.38 -5.48
CA PHE A 118 7.67 1.52 -4.04
C PHE A 118 6.20 1.73 -3.71
N LEU A 119 5.71 1.02 -2.71
CA LEU A 119 4.34 1.11 -2.25
C LEU A 119 4.27 1.34 -0.74
N PHE A 120 3.43 2.28 -0.33
CA PHE A 120 3.01 2.46 1.05
C PHE A 120 1.51 2.18 1.12
N ILE A 121 1.15 1.14 1.85
CA ILE A 121 -0.21 0.61 1.86
C ILE A 121 -0.85 0.95 3.21
N ASN A 122 -1.97 1.65 3.19
CA ASN A 122 -2.82 1.85 4.36
C ASN A 122 -3.99 0.87 4.32
N GLY A 123 -4.28 0.21 5.44
CA GLY A 123 -5.38 -0.75 5.58
C GLY A 123 -4.90 -2.17 5.89
N GLU A 124 -3.62 -2.37 6.16
CA GLU A 124 -3.05 -3.70 6.40
C GLU A 124 -3.46 -4.27 7.75
N ASN A 125 -3.56 -3.44 8.79
CA ASN A 125 -4.04 -3.88 10.10
C ASN A 125 -5.56 -4.15 10.13
N TRP A 126 -6.27 -3.84 9.05
CA TRP A 126 -7.72 -4.05 8.92
C TRP A 126 -8.01 -5.28 8.06
N ASN A 127 -7.39 -6.42 8.39
CA ASN A 127 -7.52 -7.69 7.65
C ASN A 127 -6.99 -7.58 6.21
N TYR A 128 -5.80 -6.99 6.04
CA TYR A 128 -5.10 -6.89 4.75
C TYR A 128 -5.90 -6.18 3.66
N TYR A 129 -6.80 -5.27 4.05
CA TYR A 129 -7.74 -4.65 3.12
C TYR A 129 -7.02 -3.75 2.09
N GLY A 130 -5.87 -3.18 2.47
CA GLY A 130 -5.04 -2.39 1.56
C GLY A 130 -4.41 -3.23 0.44
N THR A 131 -3.78 -4.34 0.80
CA THR A 131 -3.19 -5.30 -0.15
C THR A 131 -4.27 -5.97 -1.00
N LEU A 132 -5.44 -6.28 -0.44
CA LEU A 132 -6.56 -6.79 -1.23
C LEU A 132 -7.03 -5.79 -2.30
N GLU A 133 -7.14 -4.50 -1.96
CA GLU A 133 -7.47 -3.46 -2.93
C GLU A 133 -6.35 -3.30 -3.96
N LEU A 134 -5.06 -3.39 -3.56
CA LEU A 134 -3.92 -3.40 -4.47
C LEU A 134 -4.01 -4.55 -5.49
N SER A 135 -4.27 -5.78 -5.02
CA SER A 135 -4.44 -6.93 -5.91
C SER A 135 -5.59 -6.71 -6.88
N LYS A 136 -6.71 -6.18 -6.40
CA LYS A 136 -7.87 -5.86 -7.24
C LYS A 136 -7.53 -4.86 -8.34
N ILE A 137 -6.82 -3.76 -8.02
CA ILE A 137 -6.47 -2.75 -9.03
C ILE A 137 -5.44 -3.26 -10.04
N ILE A 138 -4.54 -4.17 -9.65
CA ILE A 138 -3.59 -4.82 -10.56
C ILE A 138 -4.34 -5.77 -11.51
N LEU A 139 -5.24 -6.60 -10.98
CA LEU A 139 -6.06 -7.53 -11.78
C LEU A 139 -6.99 -6.80 -12.75
N GLU A 140 -7.51 -5.65 -12.35
CA GLU A 140 -8.34 -4.80 -13.22
C GLU A 140 -7.52 -3.91 -14.17
N LYS A 141 -6.18 -4.06 -14.20
CA LYS A 141 -5.26 -3.30 -15.07
C LYS A 141 -5.34 -1.77 -14.85
N ARG A 142 -5.61 -1.36 -13.61
CA ARG A 142 -5.76 0.05 -13.20
C ARG A 142 -4.57 0.62 -12.43
N PHE A 143 -3.59 -0.21 -12.09
CA PHE A 143 -2.37 0.20 -11.39
C PHE A 143 -1.23 0.44 -12.39
N PRO A 144 -0.42 1.51 -12.24
CA PRO A 144 -0.60 2.66 -11.36
C PRO A 144 -1.85 3.49 -11.74
N TYR A 145 -2.52 4.08 -10.74
CA TYR A 145 -3.69 4.92 -10.99
C TYR A 145 -3.34 6.11 -11.89
N LYS A 146 -4.21 6.43 -12.85
CA LYS A 146 -4.03 7.58 -13.76
C LYS A 146 -3.90 8.88 -12.96
N ILE A 147 -2.75 9.52 -13.04
CA ILE A 147 -2.50 10.87 -12.52
C ILE A 147 -3.10 11.84 -13.53
N ASP A 148 -4.36 12.21 -13.30
CA ASP A 148 -5.16 13.19 -14.06
C ASP A 148 -5.41 12.95 -15.57
N LYS A 149 -6.65 13.23 -15.98
CA LYS A 149 -7.12 13.16 -17.38
C LYS A 149 -6.78 14.41 -18.21
N SER A 150 -6.08 15.40 -17.63
CA SER A 150 -5.88 16.72 -18.24
C SER A 150 -4.67 16.81 -19.16
N SER A 151 -3.71 15.89 -19.06
CA SER A 151 -2.56 15.81 -19.98
C SER A 151 -2.67 14.56 -20.85
N ASN A 152 -2.99 14.75 -22.14
CA ASN A 152 -3.09 13.69 -23.14
C ASN A 152 -1.75 12.97 -23.45
N GLU A 153 -0.64 13.33 -22.79
CA GLU A 153 0.70 12.93 -23.24
C GLU A 153 1.40 11.87 -22.37
N ASP A 154 1.06 11.65 -21.09
CA ASP A 154 1.82 10.73 -20.23
C ASP A 154 0.95 9.75 -19.42
N ASN A 155 0.15 8.93 -20.12
CA ASN A 155 -0.42 7.76 -19.47
C ASN A 155 0.66 6.70 -19.25
N LEU A 156 0.86 6.28 -17.99
CA LEU A 156 1.73 5.17 -17.63
C LEU A 156 1.15 3.83 -18.13
N HIS A 157 2.01 2.94 -18.61
CA HIS A 157 1.61 1.57 -18.93
C HIS A 157 1.17 0.86 -17.63
N PRO A 158 0.00 0.19 -17.63
CA PRO A 158 -0.47 -0.52 -16.45
C PRO A 158 0.47 -1.67 -16.09
N ILE A 159 0.71 -1.84 -14.79
CA ILE A 159 1.43 -2.99 -14.23
C ILE A 159 0.38 -4.05 -13.94
N GLU A 160 0.60 -5.22 -14.50
CA GLU A 160 -0.27 -6.39 -14.42
C GLU A 160 0.48 -7.48 -13.67
N SER A 161 -0.22 -8.53 -13.25
CA SER A 161 0.40 -9.64 -12.50
C SER A 161 1.56 -10.30 -13.27
N GLU A 162 1.49 -10.36 -14.59
CA GLU A 162 2.54 -10.93 -15.44
C GLU A 162 3.82 -10.10 -15.49
N HIS A 163 3.72 -8.79 -15.21
CA HIS A 163 4.87 -7.90 -15.19
C HIS A 163 5.65 -8.02 -13.88
N ILE A 164 5.01 -8.49 -12.80
CA ILE A 164 5.62 -8.57 -11.47
C ILE A 164 6.52 -9.80 -11.39
N ASP A 165 7.80 -9.58 -11.12
CA ASP A 165 8.77 -10.65 -10.88
C ASP A 165 8.81 -11.03 -9.39
N ILE A 166 8.99 -10.03 -8.53
CA ILE A 166 9.13 -10.21 -7.09
C ILE A 166 8.41 -9.09 -6.35
N MET A 167 7.72 -9.45 -5.26
CA MET A 167 7.20 -8.50 -4.27
C MET A 167 7.89 -8.72 -2.93
N ILE A 168 8.44 -7.64 -2.36
CA ILE A 168 9.19 -7.66 -1.10
C ILE A 168 8.44 -6.80 -0.09
N ASN A 169 7.98 -7.45 0.98
CA ASN A 169 7.36 -6.77 2.11
C ASN A 169 8.43 -6.36 3.13
N ILE A 170 8.42 -5.11 3.56
CA ILE A 170 9.23 -4.61 4.66
C ILE A 170 8.35 -4.41 5.88
N ASP A 171 8.52 -5.25 6.90
CA ASP A 171 7.77 -5.17 8.16
C ASP A 171 8.66 -5.36 9.39
N GLN A 172 8.32 -4.66 10.48
CA GLN A 172 8.91 -4.79 11.83
C GLN A 172 10.45 -4.78 11.94
N LEU A 173 11.14 -3.92 11.17
CA LEU A 173 12.61 -3.84 11.23
C LEU A 173 13.20 -3.10 12.43
N GLY A 174 12.36 -2.52 13.31
CA GLY A 174 12.79 -1.62 14.37
C GLY A 174 13.42 -2.27 15.61
N ILE A 175 13.20 -3.58 15.83
CA ILE A 175 13.73 -4.31 16.98
C ILE A 175 14.66 -5.40 16.47
N ASN A 176 15.96 -5.15 16.53
CA ASN A 176 16.95 -6.13 16.10
C ASN A 176 18.19 -6.11 17.00
N HIS A 177 18.12 -6.80 18.13
CA HIS A 177 19.23 -6.85 19.09
C HIS A 177 20.50 -7.50 18.53
N ASN A 178 20.35 -8.41 17.56
CA ASN A 178 21.45 -9.22 17.04
C ASN A 178 21.83 -8.87 15.59
N HIS A 179 21.28 -7.79 15.02
CA HIS A 179 21.44 -7.42 13.62
C HIS A 179 21.04 -8.53 12.63
N THR A 180 20.16 -9.44 13.05
CA THR A 180 19.65 -10.55 12.23
C THR A 180 18.32 -10.17 11.59
N TYR A 181 18.22 -10.29 10.27
CA TYR A 181 16.97 -10.12 9.53
C TYR A 181 16.47 -11.48 9.04
N ILE A 182 15.15 -11.64 9.03
CA ILE A 182 14.49 -12.89 8.62
C ILE A 182 13.75 -12.62 7.32
N LEU A 183 14.06 -13.41 6.30
CA LEU A 183 13.28 -13.45 5.07
C LEU A 183 12.28 -14.60 5.17
N TYR A 184 11.00 -14.28 5.00
CA TYR A 184 9.93 -15.27 4.90
C TYR A 184 9.58 -15.44 3.42
N ASP A 185 9.54 -16.68 2.95
CA ASP A 185 9.05 -17.04 1.63
C ASP A 185 7.96 -18.12 1.74
N ASN A 186 7.01 -18.10 0.82
CA ASN A 186 5.91 -19.03 0.74
C ASN A 186 6.38 -20.49 0.56
N THR A 187 7.59 -20.69 0.04
CA THR A 187 8.18 -22.03 -0.15
C THR A 187 9.03 -22.51 1.03
N HIS A 188 9.44 -21.62 1.94
CA HIS A 188 10.33 -21.93 3.07
C HIS A 188 9.86 -21.22 4.34
N PRO A 189 8.99 -21.86 5.16
CA PRO A 189 8.46 -21.23 6.38
C PRO A 189 9.53 -21.00 7.47
N PHE A 190 10.75 -21.53 7.34
CA PHE A 190 11.81 -21.39 8.35
C PHE A 190 13.22 -21.25 7.75
N LEU A 191 13.61 -19.99 7.48
CA LEU A 191 14.96 -19.41 7.59
C LEU A 191 16.11 -19.93 6.70
N GLU A 192 16.53 -19.06 5.77
CA GLU A 192 17.96 -18.75 5.60
C GLU A 192 18.31 -17.55 6.49
N LYS A 193 19.27 -17.71 7.40
CA LYS A 193 19.87 -16.58 8.13
C LYS A 193 20.87 -15.90 7.20
N PHE A 194 20.59 -14.68 6.76
CA PHE A 194 21.62 -13.83 6.17
C PHE A 194 22.57 -13.36 7.28
N LYS A 195 23.84 -13.77 7.20
CA LYS A 195 24.95 -13.33 8.08
C LYS A 195 25.68 -12.15 7.48
#